data_AF-G3MIN6-F1
#
_entry.id   AF-G3MIN6-F1
#
_cell.length_a   1.000
_cell.length_b   1.000
_cell.length_c   1.000
_cell.angle_alpha   90.00
_cell.angle_beta   90.00
_cell.angle_gamma   90.00
#
_symmetry.space_group_name_H-M   'P 1'
#
loop_
_entity.id
_entity.type
_entity.pdbx_description
1 polymer ?
#
loop_
_entity_poly.entity_id
_entity_poly.type
_entity_poly.pdbx_seq_one_letter_code
_entity_poly.pdbx_strand_id
1 'polypeptide(L)'
;AASASARPRSATSSAMSTQPTALASVSAALRLGINFFDTSPFYGGTVSERVLGNCLHELKVPREEIVVSTKCGRYAEGFNFSAERVTRSVDESLERLRLDYVDLLQCHDIEFGDLDQIVNETIPALQKLKEAGKVRFIGITGLPLSVFTYVLDRVPPGSVDVILSYCHYGINDSTLIDILPYLKSKGVGVITASPLAMGLLTDSGPPEWHPASQELKSACRAAALLCKEKGKNISKLALQYSLMNKEISTVLVGMNSVRQVEENVSAALELANTGIDEGLLHDVEAVLQPVKNQTWPSGVQQS
;
A
#
# COMPACT_ATOMS: atom_id res chain seq x y z
N ALA A 1 -26.25 17.76 -23.79
CA ALA A 1 -26.16 16.39 -23.25
C ALA A 1 -24.84 16.30 -22.49
N ALA A 2 -24.91 16.48 -21.17
CA ALA A 2 -23.78 16.76 -20.31
C ALA A 2 -23.20 15.45 -19.75
N SER A 3 -21.94 15.13 -20.09
CA SER A 3 -21.14 14.18 -19.33
C SER A 3 -20.27 14.97 -18.36
N ALA A 4 -20.60 14.86 -17.07
CA ALA A 4 -19.86 15.51 -16.00
C ALA A 4 -18.52 14.77 -15.81
N SER A 5 -17.43 15.37 -16.30
CA SER A 5 -16.07 14.95 -15.93
C SER A 5 -15.81 15.40 -14.49
N ALA A 6 -16.02 14.50 -13.54
CA ALA A 6 -15.53 14.69 -12.18
C ALA A 6 -14.01 14.44 -12.18
N ARG A 7 -13.23 15.47 -12.49
CA ARG A 7 -11.80 15.50 -12.11
C ARG A 7 -11.74 15.52 -10.59
N PRO A 8 -11.09 14.55 -9.92
CA PRO A 8 -10.71 14.74 -8.53
C PRO A 8 -9.61 15.79 -8.51
N ARG A 9 -9.95 17.01 -8.08
CA ARG A 9 -8.95 17.94 -7.58
C ARG A 9 -8.35 17.35 -6.30
N SER A 10 -7.03 17.45 -6.19
CA SER A 10 -6.17 17.13 -5.05
C SER A 10 -6.20 15.68 -4.53
N ALA A 11 -5.13 14.95 -4.85
CA ALA A 11 -4.63 13.91 -3.96
C ALA A 11 -4.36 14.54 -2.57
N THR A 12 -5.14 14.11 -1.59
CA THR A 12 -4.75 13.89 -0.19
C THR A 12 -3.89 14.98 0.47
N SER A 13 -4.55 15.86 1.23
CA SER A 13 -3.93 16.51 2.39
C SER A 13 -3.78 15.50 3.55
N SER A 14 -2.98 14.45 3.37
CA SER A 14 -2.13 14.07 4.50
C SER A 14 -1.12 15.19 4.60
N ALA A 15 -1.12 15.98 5.68
CA ALA A 15 -0.14 17.05 5.85
C ALA A 15 1.26 16.46 5.57
N MET A 16 1.88 16.85 4.45
CA MET A 16 3.20 16.35 4.12
C MET A 16 4.12 16.76 5.26
N SER A 17 4.78 15.78 5.88
CA SER A 17 5.73 16.04 6.93
C SER A 17 6.81 16.97 6.39
N THR A 18 7.14 18.03 7.14
CA THR A 18 8.31 18.84 6.84
C THR A 18 9.56 17.96 6.83
N GLN A 19 10.61 18.36 6.12
CA GLN A 19 11.86 17.58 6.04
C GLN A 19 12.44 17.21 7.42
N PRO A 20 12.45 18.08 8.45
CA PRO A 20 12.86 17.70 9.81
C PRO A 20 12.00 16.59 10.42
N THR A 21 10.68 16.65 10.25
CA THR A 21 9.75 15.62 10.76
C THR A 21 9.94 14.29 10.04
N ALA A 22 10.16 14.32 8.72
CA ALA A 22 10.44 13.12 7.93
C ALA A 22 11.75 12.45 8.35
N LEU A 23 12.83 13.22 8.49
CA LEU A 23 14.14 12.72 8.92
C LEU A 23 14.05 12.02 10.29
N ALA A 24 13.38 12.66 11.25
CA ALA A 24 13.17 12.08 12.58
C ALA A 24 12.37 10.77 12.52
N SER A 25 11.34 10.71 11.67
CA SER A 25 10.48 9.53 11.52
C SER A 25 11.24 8.37 10.87
N VAL A 26 11.99 8.62 9.79
CA VAL A 26 12.84 7.59 9.15
C VAL A 26 13.93 7.10 10.10
N SER A 27 14.58 8.01 10.83
CA SER A 27 15.57 7.66 11.86
C SER A 27 14.97 6.76 12.95
N ALA A 28 13.79 7.10 13.46
CA ALA A 28 13.08 6.28 14.43
C ALA A 28 12.71 4.89 13.87
N ALA A 29 12.24 4.83 12.62
CA ALA A 29 11.87 3.57 11.96
C ALA A 29 13.06 2.62 11.87
N LEU A 30 14.21 3.10 11.37
CA LEU A 30 15.46 2.33 11.28
C LEU A 30 15.91 1.83 12.66
N ARG A 31 15.93 2.72 13.67
CA ARG A 31 16.31 2.36 15.04
C ARG A 31 15.42 1.28 15.64
N LEU A 32 14.15 1.24 15.23
CA LEU A 32 13.17 0.25 15.68
C LEU A 32 13.12 -1.01 14.81
N GLY A 33 14.06 -1.17 13.87
CA GLY A 33 14.22 -2.37 13.06
C GLY A 33 13.40 -2.42 11.77
N ILE A 34 12.75 -1.31 11.39
CA ILE A 34 12.10 -1.21 10.08
C ILE A 34 13.17 -0.95 9.03
N ASN A 35 13.23 -1.80 8.01
CA ASN A 35 14.17 -1.67 6.89
C ASN A 35 13.47 -1.55 5.53
N PHE A 36 12.16 -1.69 5.44
CA PHE A 36 11.40 -1.59 4.19
C PHE A 36 10.68 -0.25 4.08
N PHE A 37 11.03 0.54 3.07
CA PHE A 37 10.44 1.85 2.78
C PHE A 37 9.78 1.86 1.41
N ASP A 38 8.48 2.16 1.37
CA ASP A 38 7.70 2.23 0.14
C ASP A 38 7.31 3.69 -0.18
N THR A 39 7.51 4.09 -1.44
CA THR A 39 7.17 5.41 -1.95
C THR A 39 6.61 5.34 -3.38
N SER A 40 6.39 6.47 -4.03
CA SER A 40 5.90 6.55 -5.41
C SER A 40 6.13 7.96 -6.00
N PRO A 41 6.35 8.10 -7.31
CA PRO A 41 6.30 9.40 -7.99
C PRO A 41 4.94 10.10 -7.85
N PHE A 42 3.84 9.36 -7.64
CA PHE A 42 2.53 9.94 -7.40
C PHE A 42 2.45 10.66 -6.03
N TYR A 43 3.18 10.18 -5.02
CA TYR A 43 3.02 10.64 -3.64
C TYR A 43 3.54 12.06 -3.45
N GLY A 44 2.61 12.97 -3.19
CA GLY A 44 2.90 14.39 -3.08
C GLY A 44 3.50 15.00 -4.34
N GLY A 45 3.26 14.42 -5.52
CA GLY A 45 3.85 14.87 -6.77
C GLY A 45 5.38 14.78 -6.75
N THR A 46 5.91 13.58 -6.51
CA THR A 46 7.34 13.24 -6.37
C THR A 46 8.04 13.71 -5.09
N VAL A 47 7.38 14.50 -4.24
CA VAL A 47 7.97 15.00 -2.98
C VAL A 47 8.38 13.85 -2.06
N SER A 48 7.58 12.77 -1.98
CA SER A 48 7.88 11.63 -1.13
C SER A 48 9.23 10.98 -1.47
N GLU A 49 9.52 10.76 -2.76
CA GLU A 49 10.79 10.17 -3.21
C GLU A 49 11.98 11.08 -2.86
N ARG A 50 11.86 12.39 -3.08
CA ARG A 50 12.93 13.35 -2.75
C ARG A 50 13.19 13.41 -1.25
N VAL A 51 12.13 13.42 -0.45
CA VAL A 51 12.24 13.46 1.01
C VAL A 51 12.88 12.18 1.53
N LEU A 52 12.42 11.01 1.08
CA LEU A 52 13.00 9.73 1.47
C LEU A 52 14.48 9.65 1.07
N GLY A 53 14.82 9.99 -0.19
CA GLY A 53 16.20 10.00 -0.68
C GLY A 53 17.12 10.92 0.13
N ASN A 54 16.65 12.13 0.46
CA ASN A 54 17.38 13.05 1.33
C ASN A 54 17.58 12.46 2.73
N CYS A 55 16.55 11.85 3.33
CA CYS A 55 16.66 11.25 4.66
C CYS A 55 17.66 10.10 4.68
N LEU A 56 17.59 9.17 3.73
CA LEU A 56 18.51 8.02 3.65
C LEU A 56 19.96 8.48 3.46
N HIS A 57 20.17 9.48 2.60
CA HIS A 57 21.48 10.08 2.39
C HIS A 57 22.02 10.81 3.63
N GLU A 58 21.20 11.65 4.27
CA GLU A 58 21.59 12.39 5.49
C GLU A 58 21.91 11.45 6.67
N LEU A 59 21.13 10.38 6.82
CA LEU A 59 21.34 9.35 7.84
C LEU A 59 22.50 8.39 7.50
N LYS A 60 23.07 8.47 6.29
CA LYS A 60 24.15 7.61 5.78
C LYS A 60 23.83 6.12 5.93
N VAL A 61 22.59 5.75 5.62
CA VAL A 61 22.12 4.37 5.77
C VAL A 61 22.82 3.49 4.72
N PRO A 62 23.48 2.39 5.13
CA PRO A 62 24.07 1.45 4.17
C PRO A 62 22.99 0.88 3.26
N ARG A 63 23.25 0.88 1.95
CA ARG A 63 22.23 0.54 0.94
C ARG A 63 21.76 -0.91 1.07
N GLU A 64 22.65 -1.79 1.48
CA GLU A 64 22.44 -3.22 1.70
C GLU A 64 21.58 -3.54 2.93
N GLU A 65 21.42 -2.59 3.86
CA GLU A 65 20.63 -2.77 5.09
C GLU A 65 19.15 -2.41 4.90
N ILE A 66 18.80 -1.78 3.78
CA ILE A 66 17.43 -1.31 3.49
C ILE A 66 16.87 -1.90 2.21
N VAL A 67 15.55 -2.05 2.22
CA VAL A 67 14.72 -2.38 1.07
C VAL A 67 13.95 -1.12 0.70
N VAL A 68 14.13 -0.62 -0.52
CA VAL A 68 13.39 0.56 -1.02
C VAL A 68 12.52 0.13 -2.18
N SER A 69 11.21 0.37 -2.07
CA SER A 69 10.28 0.25 -3.19
C SER A 69 9.79 1.60 -3.69
N THR A 70 9.65 1.70 -5.01
CA THR A 70 8.90 2.78 -5.64
C THR A 70 7.95 2.20 -6.69
N LYS A 71 7.25 3.06 -7.41
CA LYS A 71 6.20 2.68 -8.35
C LYS A 71 6.32 3.39 -9.68
N CYS A 72 5.66 2.87 -10.70
CA CYS A 72 5.48 3.51 -11.99
C CYS A 72 4.01 3.37 -12.46
N GLY A 73 3.66 4.02 -13.57
CA GLY A 73 2.33 3.92 -14.18
C GLY A 73 1.33 4.96 -13.69
N ARG A 74 1.42 5.38 -12.42
CA ARG A 74 0.62 6.47 -11.84
C ARG A 74 1.48 7.69 -11.49
N TYR A 75 1.07 8.85 -11.98
CA TYR A 75 1.77 10.14 -11.82
C TYR A 75 0.78 11.25 -11.45
N ALA A 76 1.29 12.46 -11.18
CA ALA A 76 0.43 13.62 -10.86
C ALA A 76 -0.52 13.97 -12.01
N GLU A 77 -0.09 13.72 -13.25
CA GLU A 77 -0.82 14.00 -14.49
C GLU A 77 -1.85 12.91 -14.84
N GLY A 78 -1.83 11.77 -14.14
CA GLY A 78 -2.72 10.63 -14.40
C GLY A 78 -1.95 9.32 -14.60
N PHE A 79 -2.54 8.42 -15.40
CA PHE A 79 -2.01 7.08 -15.63
C PHE A 79 -1.36 6.98 -17.01
N ASN A 80 -0.17 6.39 -17.07
CA ASN A 80 0.53 6.05 -18.31
C ASN A 80 1.45 4.85 -18.10
N PHE A 81 1.04 3.72 -18.66
CA PHE A 81 1.70 2.42 -18.51
C PHE A 81 2.59 2.06 -19.71
N SER A 82 2.81 2.97 -20.68
CA SER A 82 3.65 2.66 -21.83
C SER A 82 5.09 2.32 -21.40
N ALA A 83 5.73 1.41 -22.14
CA ALA A 83 7.10 0.96 -21.89
C ALA A 83 8.06 2.16 -21.81
N GLU A 84 7.91 3.13 -22.72
CA GLU A 84 8.73 4.35 -22.73
C GLU A 84 8.56 5.16 -21.45
N ARG A 85 7.31 5.37 -20.99
CA ARG A 85 7.05 6.20 -19.83
C ARG A 85 7.52 5.54 -18.55
N VAL A 86 7.24 4.25 -18.36
CA VAL A 86 7.66 3.53 -17.14
C VAL A 86 9.17 3.41 -17.07
N THR A 87 9.85 3.16 -18.20
CA THR A 87 11.33 3.11 -18.26
C THR A 87 11.94 4.44 -17.83
N ARG A 88 11.48 5.56 -18.42
CA ARG A 88 11.91 6.90 -18.03
C ARG A 88 11.59 7.22 -16.57
N SER A 89 10.44 6.80 -16.06
CA SER A 89 10.05 7.07 -14.68
C SER A 89 11.02 6.45 -13.67
N VAL A 90 11.59 5.29 -13.97
CA VAL A 90 12.56 4.64 -13.07
C VAL A 90 13.81 5.50 -12.94
N ASP A 91 14.34 6.02 -14.04
CA ASP A 91 15.51 6.90 -14.02
C ASP A 91 15.25 8.18 -13.20
N GLU A 92 14.09 8.79 -13.43
CA GLU A 92 13.63 9.96 -12.67
C GLU A 92 13.48 9.66 -11.17
N SER A 93 12.99 8.48 -10.81
CA SER A 93 12.83 8.03 -9.42
C SER A 93 14.17 7.76 -8.74
N LEU A 94 15.10 7.09 -9.44
CA LEU A 94 16.46 6.84 -8.95
C LEU A 94 17.21 8.13 -8.65
N GLU A 95 17.08 9.15 -9.52
CA GLU A 95 17.65 10.48 -9.29
C GLU A 95 17.09 11.12 -8.02
N ARG A 96 15.75 11.11 -7.85
CA ARG A 96 15.09 11.70 -6.66
C ARG A 96 15.45 10.98 -5.37
N LEU A 97 15.52 9.66 -5.43
CA LEU A 97 15.90 8.81 -4.30
C LEU A 97 17.40 8.84 -4.00
N ARG A 98 18.22 9.32 -4.95
CA ARG A 98 19.69 9.27 -4.89
C ARG A 98 20.21 7.83 -4.75
N LEU A 99 19.64 6.92 -5.53
CA LEU A 99 19.97 5.50 -5.52
C LEU A 99 20.36 5.04 -6.93
N ASP A 100 21.26 4.06 -7.02
CA ASP A 100 21.58 3.40 -8.29
C ASP A 100 20.55 2.34 -8.69
N TYR A 101 19.84 1.80 -7.70
CA TYR A 101 18.78 0.80 -7.89
C TYR A 101 17.74 0.84 -6.77
N VAL A 102 16.52 0.38 -7.06
CA VAL A 102 15.47 0.07 -6.07
C VAL A 102 15.32 -1.45 -5.92
N ASP A 103 14.94 -1.91 -4.74
CA ASP A 103 14.74 -3.35 -4.51
C ASP A 103 13.45 -3.83 -5.18
N LEU A 104 12.39 -3.02 -5.15
CA LEU A 104 11.11 -3.37 -5.73
C LEU A 104 10.51 -2.21 -6.53
N LEU A 105 10.16 -2.45 -7.80
CA LEU A 105 9.40 -1.51 -8.60
C LEU A 105 8.00 -2.06 -8.86
N GLN A 106 6.96 -1.28 -8.53
CA GLN A 106 5.58 -1.74 -8.65
C GLN A 106 4.80 -0.96 -9.71
N CYS A 107 4.05 -1.66 -10.56
CA CYS A 107 3.06 -1.05 -11.44
C CYS A 107 1.85 -0.60 -10.61
N HIS A 108 1.63 0.71 -10.49
CA HIS A 108 0.73 1.31 -9.52
C HIS A 108 -0.73 1.35 -10.01
N ASP A 109 -1.62 0.77 -9.22
CA ASP A 109 -3.08 0.73 -9.40
C ASP A 109 -3.48 0.36 -10.82
N ILE A 110 -3.09 -0.86 -11.18
CA ILE A 110 -3.21 -1.37 -12.55
C ILE A 110 -4.65 -1.40 -13.05
N GLU A 111 -5.63 -1.38 -12.15
CA GLU A 111 -7.05 -1.30 -12.50
C GLU A 111 -7.43 -0.02 -13.25
N PHE A 112 -6.61 1.03 -13.21
CA PHE A 112 -6.82 2.28 -13.95
C PHE A 112 -6.17 2.31 -15.34
N GLY A 113 -5.44 1.26 -15.71
CA GLY A 113 -4.84 1.08 -17.03
C GLY A 113 -5.60 0.08 -17.90
N ASP A 114 -5.13 -0.05 -19.14
CA ASP A 114 -5.46 -1.20 -19.96
C ASP A 114 -4.62 -2.41 -19.48
N LEU A 115 -5.28 -3.44 -18.96
CA LEU A 115 -4.60 -4.64 -18.46
C LEU A 115 -3.88 -5.40 -19.58
N ASP A 116 -4.34 -5.33 -20.83
CA ASP A 116 -3.64 -5.94 -21.96
C ASP A 116 -2.34 -5.19 -22.25
N GLN A 117 -2.32 -3.86 -22.14
CA GLN A 117 -1.06 -3.09 -22.21
C GLN A 117 -0.11 -3.50 -21.07
N ILE A 118 -0.63 -3.65 -19.85
CA ILE A 118 0.19 -4.02 -18.69
C ILE A 118 0.87 -5.37 -18.91
N VAL A 119 0.13 -6.36 -19.40
CA VAL A 119 0.64 -7.71 -19.70
C VAL A 119 1.65 -7.69 -20.84
N ASN A 120 1.32 -7.03 -21.95
CA ASN A 120 2.05 -7.20 -23.21
C ASN A 120 3.15 -6.16 -23.44
N GLU A 121 3.11 -5.02 -22.75
CA GLU A 121 4.05 -3.90 -22.93
C GLU A 121 4.76 -3.54 -21.61
N THR A 122 4.01 -3.26 -20.56
CA THR A 122 4.57 -2.70 -19.32
C THR A 122 5.46 -3.69 -18.59
N ILE A 123 4.95 -4.90 -18.29
CA ILE A 123 5.71 -5.94 -17.55
C ILE A 123 6.99 -6.34 -18.31
N PRO A 124 6.97 -6.56 -19.64
CA PRO A 124 8.20 -6.78 -20.40
C PRO A 124 9.22 -5.63 -20.30
N ALA A 125 8.77 -4.37 -20.23
CA ALA A 125 9.68 -3.24 -20.01
C ALA A 125 10.30 -3.25 -18.60
N LEU A 126 9.51 -3.61 -17.58
CA LEU A 126 10.01 -3.75 -16.20
C LEU A 126 11.01 -4.91 -16.06
N GLN A 127 10.80 -6.02 -16.78
CA GLN A 127 11.76 -7.12 -16.84
C GLN A 127 13.11 -6.69 -17.43
N LYS A 128 13.11 -5.86 -18.49
CA LYS A 128 14.35 -5.29 -19.04
C LYS A 128 15.07 -4.38 -18.04
N LEU A 129 14.33 -3.63 -17.21
CA LEU A 129 14.90 -2.82 -16.13
C LEU A 129 15.52 -3.68 -15.02
N LYS A 130 14.91 -4.84 -14.73
CA LYS A 130 15.46 -5.85 -13.81
C LYS A 130 16.75 -6.46 -14.36
N GLU A 131 16.76 -6.85 -15.64
CA GLU A 131 17.96 -7.33 -16.34
C GLU A 131 19.09 -6.28 -16.36
N ALA A 132 18.74 -5.00 -16.51
CA ALA A 132 19.68 -3.89 -16.47
C ALA A 132 20.19 -3.55 -15.04
N GLY A 133 19.69 -4.23 -14.00
CA GLY A 133 20.14 -4.04 -12.61
C GLY A 133 19.60 -2.78 -11.92
N LYS A 134 18.72 -2.01 -12.57
CA LYS A 134 18.10 -0.80 -11.97
C LYS A 134 17.02 -1.15 -10.92
N VAL A 135 16.51 -2.38 -11.00
CA VAL A 135 15.45 -2.91 -10.14
C VAL A 135 15.80 -4.35 -9.79
N ARG A 136 15.55 -4.80 -8.55
CA ARG A 136 15.77 -6.21 -8.19
C ARG A 136 14.53 -7.08 -8.37
N PHE A 137 13.36 -6.57 -8.01
CA PHE A 137 12.08 -7.26 -8.09
C PHE A 137 11.02 -6.36 -8.71
N ILE A 138 10.05 -6.95 -9.41
CA ILE A 138 8.93 -6.21 -9.97
C ILE A 138 7.61 -6.66 -9.35
N GLY A 139 6.68 -5.73 -9.21
CA GLY A 139 5.36 -6.02 -8.69
C GLY A 139 4.23 -5.28 -9.40
N ILE A 140 3.01 -5.64 -9.04
CA ILE A 140 1.78 -4.99 -9.48
C ILE A 140 0.91 -4.66 -8.27
N THR A 141 0.22 -3.53 -8.30
CA THR A 141 -0.66 -3.11 -7.20
C THR A 141 -2.09 -2.89 -7.70
N GLY A 142 -3.07 -3.12 -6.85
CA GLY A 142 -4.46 -2.80 -7.16
C GLY A 142 -5.44 -3.07 -6.02
N LEU A 143 -6.64 -2.51 -6.15
CA LEU A 143 -7.76 -2.84 -5.27
C LEU A 143 -8.45 -4.13 -5.72
N PRO A 144 -9.06 -4.22 -6.91
CA PRO A 144 -9.91 -5.36 -7.23
C PRO A 144 -9.05 -6.62 -7.37
N LEU A 145 -9.29 -7.63 -6.53
CA LEU A 145 -8.44 -8.82 -6.50
C LEU A 145 -8.34 -9.57 -7.85
N SER A 146 -9.35 -9.42 -8.71
CA SER A 146 -9.39 -10.00 -10.06
C SER A 146 -8.32 -9.47 -11.01
N VAL A 147 -7.75 -8.27 -10.77
CA VAL A 147 -6.67 -7.76 -11.63
C VAL A 147 -5.39 -8.60 -11.49
N PHE A 148 -5.14 -9.15 -10.29
CA PHE A 148 -3.98 -10.00 -10.05
C PHE A 148 -4.10 -11.32 -10.81
N THR A 149 -5.24 -11.99 -10.73
CA THR A 149 -5.47 -13.24 -11.46
C THR A 149 -5.42 -13.00 -12.96
N TYR A 150 -6.03 -11.90 -13.44
CA TYR A 150 -6.00 -11.53 -14.85
C TYR A 150 -4.58 -11.43 -15.40
N VAL A 151 -3.70 -10.70 -14.71
CA VAL A 151 -2.31 -10.47 -15.15
C VAL A 151 -1.47 -11.73 -14.98
N LEU A 152 -1.51 -12.37 -13.81
CA LEU A 152 -0.66 -13.53 -13.48
C LEU A 152 -0.98 -14.79 -14.31
N ASP A 153 -2.17 -14.87 -14.92
CA ASP A 153 -2.52 -15.94 -15.86
C ASP A 153 -2.04 -15.67 -17.29
N ARG A 154 -1.66 -14.43 -17.61
CA ARG A 154 -1.34 -14.00 -18.97
C ARG A 154 0.13 -13.62 -19.18
N VAL A 155 0.90 -13.47 -18.09
CA VAL A 155 2.36 -13.30 -18.16
C VAL A 155 3.09 -14.64 -17.98
N PRO A 156 4.28 -14.82 -18.54
CA PRO A 156 5.11 -15.99 -18.26
C PRO A 156 5.39 -16.14 -16.75
N PRO A 157 5.48 -17.37 -16.21
CA PRO A 157 5.84 -17.59 -14.81
C PRO A 157 7.14 -16.88 -14.43
N GLY A 158 7.17 -16.26 -13.24
CA GLY A 158 8.31 -15.48 -12.75
C GLY A 158 8.42 -14.06 -13.35
N SER A 159 7.51 -13.65 -14.24
CA SER A 159 7.50 -12.29 -14.78
C SER A 159 7.07 -11.24 -13.76
N VAL A 160 6.37 -11.62 -12.69
CA VAL A 160 5.99 -10.74 -11.59
C VAL A 160 6.45 -11.42 -10.31
N ASP A 161 7.13 -10.68 -9.43
CA ASP A 161 7.68 -11.22 -8.19
C ASP A 161 6.75 -10.97 -7.00
N VAL A 162 6.01 -9.85 -7.01
CA VAL A 162 5.21 -9.38 -5.87
C VAL A 162 3.87 -8.82 -6.32
N ILE A 163 2.81 -9.07 -5.54
CA ILE A 163 1.58 -8.28 -5.60
C ILE A 163 1.43 -7.43 -4.35
N LEU A 164 0.83 -6.26 -4.50
CA LEU A 164 0.40 -5.41 -3.40
C LEU A 164 -1.10 -5.18 -3.49
N SER A 165 -1.84 -5.77 -2.54
CA SER A 165 -3.27 -5.51 -2.39
C SER A 165 -3.50 -4.53 -1.25
N TYR A 166 -4.24 -3.46 -1.50
CA TYR A 166 -4.62 -2.52 -0.45
C TYR A 166 -6.07 -2.75 -0.02
N CYS A 167 -6.37 -2.49 1.25
CA CYS A 167 -7.72 -2.63 1.84
C CYS A 167 -8.33 -4.04 1.88
N HIS A 168 -7.68 -5.09 1.36
CA HIS A 168 -8.22 -6.47 1.31
C HIS A 168 -7.58 -7.46 2.28
N TYR A 169 -7.06 -7.00 3.42
CA TYR A 169 -6.71 -7.88 4.55
C TYR A 169 -6.79 -7.07 5.85
N GLY A 170 -8.00 -6.62 6.17
CA GLY A 170 -8.33 -5.89 7.38
C GLY A 170 -9.55 -6.48 8.06
N ILE A 171 -9.88 -5.98 9.25
CA ILE A 171 -11.02 -6.51 10.03
C ILE A 171 -12.33 -6.38 9.24
N ASN A 172 -12.49 -5.33 8.43
CA ASN A 172 -13.67 -5.11 7.58
C ASN A 172 -13.67 -5.93 6.27
N ASP A 173 -12.52 -6.41 5.80
CA ASP A 173 -12.38 -7.10 4.51
C ASP A 173 -11.22 -8.11 4.55
N SER A 174 -11.57 -9.39 4.50
CA SER A 174 -10.61 -10.50 4.51
C SER A 174 -10.57 -11.28 3.19
N THR A 175 -11.08 -10.69 2.09
CA THR A 175 -11.25 -11.38 0.79
C THR A 175 -9.94 -11.81 0.14
N LEU A 176 -8.79 -11.19 0.47
CA LEU A 176 -7.49 -11.65 -0.04
C LEU A 176 -7.19 -13.10 0.37
N ILE A 177 -7.69 -13.57 1.52
CA ILE A 177 -7.49 -14.94 2.00
C ILE A 177 -7.92 -15.96 0.94
N ASP A 178 -9.02 -15.69 0.25
CA ASP A 178 -9.60 -16.60 -0.75
C ASP A 178 -8.66 -16.81 -1.94
N ILE A 179 -7.79 -15.84 -2.25
CA ILE A 179 -6.85 -15.92 -3.37
C ILE A 179 -5.39 -16.19 -2.95
N LEU A 180 -5.07 -16.20 -1.65
CA LEU A 180 -3.70 -16.50 -1.18
C LEU A 180 -3.16 -17.85 -1.70
N PRO A 181 -3.94 -18.96 -1.72
CA PRO A 181 -3.45 -20.22 -2.29
C PRO A 181 -3.09 -20.11 -3.78
N TYR A 182 -3.86 -19.32 -4.54
CA TYR A 182 -3.57 -19.06 -5.95
C TYR A 182 -2.27 -18.24 -6.10
N LEU A 183 -2.11 -17.15 -5.34
CA LEU A 183 -0.91 -16.32 -5.38
C LEU A 183 0.34 -17.14 -5.03
N LYS A 184 0.25 -18.00 -4.01
CA LYS A 184 1.31 -18.94 -3.64
C LYS A 184 1.64 -19.92 -4.77
N SER A 185 0.63 -20.42 -5.49
CA SER A 185 0.84 -21.31 -6.65
C SER A 185 1.56 -20.62 -7.81
N LYS A 186 1.45 -19.29 -7.91
CA LYS A 186 2.17 -18.47 -8.89
C LYS A 186 3.57 -18.07 -8.46
N GLY A 187 3.95 -18.35 -7.21
CA GLY A 187 5.28 -18.02 -6.69
C GLY A 187 5.49 -16.53 -6.41
N VAL A 188 4.41 -15.76 -6.22
CA VAL A 188 4.52 -14.32 -5.93
C VAL A 188 4.49 -14.04 -4.43
N GLY A 189 5.29 -13.08 -3.98
CA GLY A 189 5.20 -12.49 -2.65
C GLY A 189 3.94 -11.63 -2.51
N VAL A 190 3.42 -11.50 -1.28
CA VAL A 190 2.19 -10.75 -1.00
C VAL A 190 2.49 -9.62 -0.02
N ILE A 191 2.27 -8.40 -0.46
CA ILE A 191 2.26 -7.20 0.38
C ILE A 191 0.81 -6.78 0.56
N THR A 192 0.43 -6.41 1.79
CA THR A 192 -0.82 -5.70 2.03
C THR A 192 -0.57 -4.26 2.39
N ALA A 193 -1.53 -3.38 2.09
CA ALA A 193 -1.44 -1.97 2.45
C ALA A 193 -2.79 -1.44 2.94
N SER A 194 -2.76 -0.26 3.57
CA SER A 194 -3.95 0.37 4.15
C SER A 194 -4.67 -0.54 5.15
N PRO A 195 -3.98 -1.04 6.20
CA PRO A 195 -4.59 -1.91 7.22
C PRO A 195 -5.75 -1.23 7.97
N LEU A 196 -5.80 0.11 7.91
CA LEU A 196 -6.86 0.94 8.50
C LEU A 196 -7.99 1.25 7.52
N ALA A 197 -8.05 0.55 6.38
CA ALA A 197 -8.98 0.76 5.27
C ALA A 197 -9.11 2.26 4.92
N MET A 198 -7.96 2.87 4.62
CA MET A 198 -7.83 4.29 4.25
C MET A 198 -8.48 5.28 5.23
N GLY A 199 -8.50 4.93 6.52
CA GLY A 199 -8.99 5.77 7.60
C GLY A 199 -10.35 5.33 8.17
N LEU A 200 -11.02 4.35 7.56
CA LEU A 200 -12.28 3.80 8.09
C LEU A 200 -12.11 3.26 9.52
N LEU A 201 -10.99 2.57 9.79
CA LEU A 201 -10.69 1.97 11.11
C LEU A 201 -9.80 2.91 11.94
N THR A 202 -10.26 4.16 12.11
CA THR A 202 -9.62 5.16 12.95
C THR A 202 -10.65 5.91 13.78
N ASP A 203 -10.23 6.49 14.91
CA ASP A 203 -11.11 7.28 15.78
C ASP A 203 -11.67 8.53 15.08
N SER A 204 -10.89 9.10 14.15
CA SER A 204 -11.29 10.27 13.36
C SER A 204 -12.22 9.92 12.19
N GLY A 205 -12.27 8.65 11.81
CA GLY A 205 -12.95 8.19 10.60
C GLY A 205 -12.20 8.56 9.31
N PRO A 206 -12.74 8.14 8.16
CA PRO A 206 -12.10 8.35 6.87
C PRO A 206 -12.24 9.81 6.41
N PRO A 207 -11.40 10.26 5.47
CA PRO A 207 -11.56 11.56 4.83
C PRO A 207 -12.85 11.63 4.01
N GLU A 208 -13.34 12.86 3.74
CA GLU A 208 -14.62 13.09 3.04
C GLU A 208 -14.71 12.40 1.66
N TRP A 209 -13.60 12.39 0.92
CA TRP A 209 -13.52 11.82 -0.42
C TRP A 209 -13.54 10.28 -0.45
N HIS A 210 -13.53 9.61 0.70
CA HIS A 210 -13.42 8.15 0.77
C HIS A 210 -14.56 7.45 0.00
N PRO A 211 -14.25 6.47 -0.87
CA PRO A 211 -15.22 5.88 -1.82
C PRO A 211 -16.21 4.88 -1.21
N ALA A 212 -15.94 4.37 0.00
CA ALA A 212 -16.86 3.48 0.71
C ALA A 212 -18.30 4.00 0.81
N SER A 213 -19.24 3.05 0.79
CA SER A 213 -20.67 3.28 1.05
C SER A 213 -20.91 3.91 2.42
N GLN A 214 -22.07 4.55 2.59
CA GLN A 214 -22.38 5.19 3.85
C GLN A 214 -22.66 4.15 4.96
N GLU A 215 -23.17 2.99 4.57
CA GLU A 215 -23.36 1.83 5.43
C GLU A 215 -22.02 1.36 6.01
N LEU A 216 -21.01 1.14 5.15
CA LEU A 216 -19.67 0.73 5.59
C LEU A 216 -19.01 1.79 6.48
N LYS A 217 -19.10 3.07 6.10
CA LYS A 217 -18.61 4.20 6.93
C LYS A 217 -19.26 4.22 8.31
N SER A 218 -20.56 3.96 8.38
CA SER A 218 -21.33 3.99 9.63
C SER A 218 -20.98 2.80 10.53
N ALA A 219 -20.82 1.60 9.96
CA ALA A 219 -20.41 0.41 10.69
C ALA A 219 -18.97 0.56 11.26
N CYS A 220 -18.02 1.04 10.45
CA CYS A 220 -16.66 1.28 10.93
C CYS A 220 -16.60 2.35 12.04
N ARG A 221 -17.46 3.38 11.96
CA ARG A 221 -17.61 4.36 13.05
C ARG A 221 -18.16 3.73 14.32
N ALA A 222 -19.17 2.86 14.21
CA ALA A 222 -19.72 2.14 15.35
C ALA A 222 -18.67 1.23 16.01
N ALA A 223 -17.86 0.53 15.21
CA ALA A 223 -16.74 -0.27 15.70
C ALA A 223 -15.69 0.59 16.43
N ALA A 224 -15.35 1.77 15.89
CA ALA A 224 -14.42 2.69 16.53
C ALA A 224 -14.96 3.19 17.88
N LEU A 225 -16.25 3.51 17.96
CA LEU A 225 -16.92 3.90 19.21
C LEU A 225 -16.90 2.77 20.24
N LEU A 226 -17.19 1.52 19.84
CA LEU A 226 -17.12 0.35 20.70
C LEU A 226 -15.73 0.18 21.31
N CYS A 227 -14.68 0.26 20.50
CA CYS A 227 -13.30 0.22 21.00
C CYS A 227 -13.04 1.35 22.02
N LYS A 228 -13.46 2.58 21.69
CA LYS A 228 -13.25 3.74 22.54
C LYS A 228 -13.96 3.62 23.89
N GLU A 229 -15.20 3.13 23.93
CA GLU A 229 -15.96 2.88 25.16
C GLU A 229 -15.26 1.84 26.06
N LYS A 230 -14.53 0.90 25.47
CA LYS A 230 -13.70 -0.09 26.18
C LYS A 230 -12.28 0.42 26.52
N GLY A 231 -11.97 1.69 26.24
CA GLY A 231 -10.64 2.26 26.44
C GLY A 231 -9.57 1.69 25.51
N LYS A 232 -9.97 1.18 24.34
CA LYS A 232 -9.13 0.54 23.33
C LYS A 232 -9.06 1.40 22.06
N ASN A 233 -8.02 1.20 21.26
CA ASN A 233 -7.80 1.92 20.01
C ASN A 233 -8.05 0.99 18.81
N ILE A 234 -9.01 1.35 17.95
CA ILE A 234 -9.37 0.52 16.79
C ILE A 234 -8.24 0.41 15.76
N SER A 235 -7.43 1.46 15.59
CA SER A 235 -6.34 1.45 14.61
C SER A 235 -5.24 0.47 15.01
N LYS A 236 -4.94 0.37 16.31
CA LYS A 236 -4.03 -0.65 16.83
C LYS A 236 -4.56 -2.05 16.56
N LEU A 237 -5.83 -2.32 16.87
CA LEU A 237 -6.46 -3.62 16.64
C LEU A 237 -6.45 -3.99 15.14
N ALA A 238 -6.78 -3.04 14.27
CA ALA A 238 -6.78 -3.22 12.82
C ALA A 238 -5.39 -3.51 12.24
N LEU A 239 -4.36 -2.80 12.73
CA LEU A 239 -2.97 -3.09 12.37
C LEU A 239 -2.54 -4.48 12.85
N GLN A 240 -2.86 -4.84 14.10
CA GLN A 240 -2.55 -6.17 14.64
C GLN A 240 -3.20 -7.27 13.81
N TYR A 241 -4.50 -7.15 13.49
CA TYR A 241 -5.20 -8.10 12.62
C TYR A 241 -4.48 -8.29 11.28
N SER A 242 -4.07 -7.18 10.66
CA SER A 242 -3.39 -7.20 9.36
C SER A 242 -2.00 -7.86 9.41
N LEU A 243 -1.40 -7.99 10.59
CA LEU A 243 -0.09 -8.61 10.82
C LEU A 243 -0.16 -10.09 11.25
N MET A 244 -1.38 -10.65 11.44
CA MET A 244 -1.56 -12.00 11.98
C MET A 244 -1.19 -13.10 10.98
N ASN A 245 -1.54 -12.95 9.70
CA ASN A 245 -1.30 -14.00 8.70
C ASN A 245 0.16 -14.01 8.23
N LYS A 246 0.86 -15.10 8.55
CA LYS A 246 2.27 -15.33 8.21
C LYS A 246 2.53 -15.71 6.74
N GLU A 247 1.48 -15.95 5.96
CA GLU A 247 1.60 -16.13 4.50
C GLU A 247 1.72 -14.78 3.76
N ILE A 248 1.40 -13.67 4.43
CA ILE A 248 1.60 -12.31 3.91
C ILE A 248 2.97 -11.82 4.34
N SER A 249 3.78 -11.37 3.38
CA SER A 249 5.19 -11.07 3.58
C SER A 249 5.41 -9.81 4.43
N THR A 250 4.58 -8.78 4.24
CA THR A 250 4.63 -7.54 5.02
C THR A 250 3.36 -6.69 4.85
N VAL A 251 3.16 -5.72 5.75
CA VAL A 251 2.04 -4.79 5.77
C VAL A 251 2.57 -3.36 5.69
N LEU A 252 2.13 -2.60 4.69
CA LEU A 252 2.44 -1.17 4.56
C LEU A 252 1.44 -0.32 5.34
N VAL A 253 1.98 0.48 6.27
CA VAL A 253 1.22 1.41 7.11
C VAL A 253 1.89 2.78 7.11
N GLY A 254 1.09 3.84 7.19
CA GLY A 254 1.59 5.21 7.23
C GLY A 254 2.34 5.54 8.53
N MET A 255 3.41 6.32 8.41
CA MET A 255 4.30 6.69 9.52
C MET A 255 4.77 8.15 9.40
N ASN A 256 3.83 9.10 9.45
CA ASN A 256 4.12 10.52 9.17
C ASN A 256 4.76 11.30 10.33
N SER A 257 5.00 10.63 11.46
CA SER A 257 5.63 11.20 12.65
C SER A 257 6.30 10.10 13.47
N VAL A 258 7.29 10.48 14.29
CA VAL A 258 7.97 9.56 15.22
C VAL A 258 6.96 8.83 16.11
N ARG A 259 5.94 9.54 16.60
CA ARG A 259 4.88 8.95 17.41
C ARG A 259 4.15 7.82 16.67
N GLN A 260 3.78 8.03 15.40
CA GLN A 260 3.12 6.98 14.61
C GLN A 260 4.04 5.78 14.36
N VAL A 261 5.35 6.01 14.13
CA VAL A 261 6.33 4.93 14.02
C VAL A 261 6.32 4.08 15.30
N GLU A 262 6.45 4.74 16.46
CA GLU A 262 6.49 4.08 17.77
C GLU A 262 5.19 3.33 18.09
N GLU A 263 4.03 3.94 17.81
CA GLU A 263 2.72 3.32 18.00
C GLU A 263 2.53 2.07 17.11
N ASN A 264 2.93 2.14 15.83
CA ASN A 264 2.84 1.01 14.90
C ASN A 264 3.78 -0.14 15.29
N VAL A 265 5.03 0.17 15.65
CA VAL A 265 5.99 -0.86 16.10
C VAL A 265 5.54 -1.49 17.41
N SER A 266 5.04 -0.69 18.35
CA SER A 266 4.48 -1.17 19.62
C SER A 266 3.32 -2.15 19.38
N ALA A 267 2.40 -1.83 18.46
CA ALA A 267 1.30 -2.72 18.08
C ALA A 267 1.80 -4.07 17.56
N ALA A 268 2.83 -4.07 16.70
CA ALA A 268 3.43 -5.28 16.14
C ALA A 268 4.15 -6.13 17.20
N LEU A 269 4.93 -5.49 18.10
CA LEU A 269 5.62 -6.17 19.18
C LEU A 269 4.65 -6.76 20.21
N GLU A 270 3.58 -6.04 20.54
CA GLU A 270 2.54 -6.55 21.42
C GLU A 270 1.83 -7.76 20.82
N LEU A 271 1.49 -7.72 19.52
CA LEU A 271 0.94 -8.89 18.83
C LEU A 271 1.88 -10.09 18.92
N ALA A 272 3.18 -9.89 18.71
CA ALA A 272 4.16 -10.97 18.76
C ALA A 272 4.34 -11.56 20.17
N ASN A 273 4.21 -10.74 21.22
CA ASN A 273 4.48 -11.14 22.61
C ASN A 273 3.24 -11.65 23.34
N THR A 274 2.09 -11.00 23.16
CA THR A 274 0.86 -11.27 23.93
C THR A 274 -0.32 -11.69 23.07
N GLY A 275 -0.20 -11.66 21.74
CA GLY A 275 -1.31 -11.92 20.83
C GLY A 275 -2.24 -10.71 20.69
N ILE A 276 -3.32 -10.91 19.94
CA ILE A 276 -4.39 -9.93 19.75
C ILE A 276 -5.45 -10.06 20.85
N ASP A 277 -6.17 -8.97 21.14
CA ASP A 277 -7.32 -9.01 22.04
C ASP A 277 -8.51 -9.69 21.34
N GLU A 278 -8.58 -11.03 21.45
CA GLU A 278 -9.59 -11.87 20.78
C GLU A 278 -11.04 -11.46 21.12
N GLY A 279 -11.29 -11.07 22.37
CA GLY A 279 -12.62 -10.62 22.80
C GLY A 279 -13.03 -9.31 22.12
N LEU A 280 -12.12 -8.33 22.09
CA LEU A 280 -12.36 -7.08 21.39
C LEU A 280 -12.49 -7.29 19.87
N LEU A 281 -11.66 -8.16 19.28
CA LEU A 281 -11.73 -8.50 17.87
C LEU A 281 -13.12 -9.09 17.53
N HIS A 282 -13.59 -10.07 18.30
CA HIS A 282 -14.90 -10.68 18.11
C HIS A 282 -16.04 -9.65 18.16
N ASP A 283 -16.01 -8.74 19.13
CA ASP A 283 -17.02 -7.68 19.26
C ASP A 283 -17.01 -6.73 18.05
N VAL A 284 -15.82 -6.36 17.56
CA VAL A 284 -15.66 -5.51 16.37
C VAL A 284 -16.14 -6.24 15.11
N GLU A 285 -15.79 -7.51 14.96
CA GLU A 285 -16.26 -8.34 13.84
C GLU A 285 -17.79 -8.47 13.84
N ALA A 286 -18.42 -8.64 15.01
CA ALA A 286 -19.86 -8.68 15.13
C ALA A 286 -20.53 -7.37 14.65
N VAL A 287 -19.94 -6.21 14.97
CA VAL A 287 -20.41 -4.90 14.48
C VAL A 287 -20.24 -4.78 12.96
N LEU A 288 -19.13 -5.27 12.43
CA LEU A 288 -18.81 -5.17 11.00
C LEU A 288 -19.50 -6.24 10.15
N GLN A 289 -20.04 -7.30 10.75
CA GLN A 289 -20.57 -8.45 10.03
C GLN A 289 -21.59 -8.13 8.92
N PRO A 290 -22.53 -7.18 9.10
CA PRO A 290 -23.47 -6.81 8.03
C PRO A 290 -22.81 -6.19 6.79
N VAL A 291 -21.58 -5.67 6.93
CA VAL A 291 -20.81 -5.01 5.87
C VAL A 291 -19.48 -5.69 5.58
N LYS A 292 -19.26 -6.89 6.15
CA LYS A 292 -18.01 -7.64 5.99
C LYS A 292 -17.77 -7.90 4.51
N ASN A 293 -16.54 -7.66 4.07
CA ASN A 293 -16.08 -7.82 2.69
C ASN A 293 -16.80 -6.91 1.67
N GLN A 294 -17.51 -5.87 2.11
CA GLN A 294 -17.95 -4.82 1.21
C GLN A 294 -16.73 -3.99 0.76
N THR A 295 -16.57 -3.89 -0.56
CA THR A 295 -15.60 -3.02 -1.21
C THR A 295 -16.32 -1.93 -2.01
N TRP A 296 -15.57 -1.10 -2.74
CA TRP A 296 -16.08 -0.05 -3.60
C TRP A 296 -15.50 -0.19 -5.02
N PRO A 297 -16.18 0.36 -6.04
CA PRO A 297 -15.65 0.38 -7.39
C PRO A 297 -14.29 1.10 -7.45
N SER A 298 -13.33 0.50 -8.16
CA SER A 298 -12.03 1.09 -8.48
C SER A 298 -11.62 0.68 -9.90
N GLY A 299 -10.90 1.55 -10.59
CA GLY A 299 -10.41 1.32 -11.94
C GLY A 299 -11.29 1.87 -13.05
N VAL A 300 -10.86 1.61 -14.29
CA VAL A 300 -11.64 1.94 -15.49
C VAL A 300 -12.84 1.01 -15.60
N GLN A 301 -14.02 1.54 -15.93
CA GLN A 301 -15.17 0.70 -16.25
C GLN A 301 -14.86 -0.08 -17.52
N GLN A 302 -14.77 -1.40 -17.41
CA GLN A 302 -14.68 -2.27 -18.57
C GLN A 302 -16.03 -2.24 -19.28
N SER A 303 -16.04 -1.74 -20.53
CA SER A 303 -17.21 -1.72 -21.41
C SER A 303 -17.49 -3.09 -22.01
#